data_AF-S8CV12-F1
#
_entry.id   AF-S8CV12-F1
#
_cell.length_a   1.000
_cell.length_b   1.000
_cell.length_c   1.000
_cell.angle_alpha   90.00
_cell.angle_beta   90.00
_cell.angle_gamma   90.00
#
_symmetry.space_group_name_H-M   'P 1'
#
loop_
_entity.id
_entity.type
_entity.pdbx_description
1 polymer ?
#
loop_
_entity_poly.entity_id
_entity_poly.type
_entity_poly.pdbx_seq_one_letter_code
_entity_poly.pdbx_strand_id
1 'polypeptide(L)'
;MEEGTEISNRPLSSRPGFGTSGNRVSLVSNHFKVSLRNTGKTFYQYQVSITYDDNRSVESELVRRKVIDKLCQIYSTELSGEVVIYDGGKSLYSVGPLRLNNSGFTVVLERSIARRSMSSSDSKRSKFSLQSTTFMVSISYAAKIPLQCINVSLQGSELNKVQDFTRVLNTLLRQQAAKRGCLLVRQSCFDNDSKQFTDIGGGATAIKGLHSSFYPTLDGLTLNIDVSTTMIVTPGPVIDFLLASQNVKEAHFIDWVKAKKILKNLRIKAEHTNMEFKVLGLSDKPCYQQTFSLKAKSAGIAVDGEELEITVYDYFAKHHNIELRSSAPMPCLDVGKPKKSVYLPIELCSVLPAQRYKRPLSTLQRQALVEKSRQRPPERVQIITDAVRNCCYDEDPILVACDVSIEKHLAQVDGRVLNAPKVLTIFS
;
A
#
# COMPACT_ATOMS: atom_id res chain seq x y z
N MET A 1 -30.59 29.99 -14.64
CA MET A 1 -29.46 30.72 -15.26
C MET A 1 -28.39 30.80 -14.18
N GLU A 2 -27.56 29.76 -14.08
CA GLU A 2 -26.40 29.76 -13.19
C GLU A 2 -25.23 30.35 -13.98
N GLU A 3 -24.72 31.49 -13.53
CA GLU A 3 -23.47 32.08 -14.02
C GLU A 3 -22.32 31.17 -13.61
N GLY A 4 -21.80 30.43 -14.58
CA GLY A 4 -20.54 29.71 -14.45
C GLY A 4 -19.40 30.72 -14.36
N THR A 5 -18.75 30.80 -13.20
CA THR A 5 -17.46 31.48 -13.05
C THR A 5 -16.43 30.83 -13.98
N GLU A 6 -16.11 31.51 -15.09
CA GLU A 6 -14.95 31.20 -15.92
C GLU A 6 -13.67 31.38 -15.09
N ILE A 7 -13.01 30.27 -14.77
CA ILE A 7 -11.64 30.31 -14.22
C ILE A 7 -10.72 30.75 -15.36
N SER A 8 -10.40 32.05 -15.39
CA SER A 8 -9.43 32.65 -16.31
C SER A 8 -8.11 31.86 -16.29
N ASN A 9 -7.80 31.19 -17.40
CA ASN A 9 -6.50 30.56 -17.69
C ASN A 9 -5.43 31.65 -17.86
N ARG A 10 -5.01 32.29 -16.77
CA ARG A 10 -3.84 33.18 -16.80
C ARG A 10 -2.57 32.33 -16.88
N PRO A 11 -1.70 32.52 -17.87
CA PRO A 11 -0.44 31.80 -17.94
C PRO A 11 0.43 32.13 -16.72
N LEU A 12 1.09 31.11 -16.18
CA LEU A 12 2.07 31.30 -15.12
C LEU A 12 3.19 32.22 -15.61
N SER A 13 3.56 33.21 -14.80
CA SER A 13 4.63 34.14 -15.15
C SER A 13 5.98 33.42 -15.25
N SER A 14 6.72 33.68 -16.33
CA SER A 14 8.07 33.15 -16.50
C SER A 14 9.04 33.76 -15.49
N ARG A 15 10.05 32.99 -15.07
CA ARG A 15 11.12 33.49 -14.19
C ARG A 15 11.88 34.61 -14.91
N PRO A 16 11.96 35.83 -14.34
CA PRO A 16 12.61 36.97 -15.00
C PRO A 16 14.16 36.92 -14.95
N GLY A 17 14.72 36.13 -14.03
CA GLY A 17 16.17 35.99 -13.86
C GLY A 17 16.55 35.30 -12.55
N PHE A 18 17.84 35.35 -12.20
CA PHE A 18 18.40 34.80 -10.97
C PHE A 18 18.78 35.91 -9.97
N GLY A 19 18.57 35.66 -8.69
CA GLY A 19 18.88 36.62 -7.62
C GLY A 19 20.38 36.80 -7.39
N THR A 20 20.81 38.04 -7.18
CA THR A 20 22.23 38.42 -7.02
C THR A 20 22.59 38.92 -5.61
N SER A 21 21.63 39.04 -4.69
CA SER A 21 21.83 39.57 -3.33
C SER A 21 22.24 38.50 -2.31
N GLY A 22 22.95 38.89 -1.25
CA GLY A 22 23.36 38.01 -0.15
C GLY A 22 24.65 37.21 -0.41
N ASN A 23 25.17 36.58 0.64
CA ASN A 23 26.42 35.83 0.63
C ASN A 23 26.24 34.44 0.02
N ARG A 24 27.16 34.01 -0.84
CA ARG A 24 27.11 32.67 -1.46
C ARG A 24 27.42 31.57 -0.44
N VAL A 25 26.75 30.43 -0.57
CA VAL A 25 27.00 29.23 0.25
C VAL A 25 26.78 27.98 -0.61
N SER A 26 27.62 26.96 -0.45
CA SER A 26 27.42 25.67 -1.12
C SER A 26 26.48 24.80 -0.28
N LEU A 27 25.47 24.21 -0.91
CA LEU A 27 24.48 23.36 -0.28
C LEU A 27 24.39 22.02 -1.02
N VAL A 28 23.80 21.04 -0.34
CA VAL A 28 23.35 19.80 -0.97
C VAL A 28 21.84 19.71 -0.85
N SER A 29 21.21 19.16 -1.87
CA SER A 29 19.76 18.90 -1.88
C SER A 29 19.50 17.41 -1.92
N ASN A 30 18.33 16.99 -1.43
CA ASN A 30 17.89 15.59 -1.47
C ASN A 30 17.41 15.15 -2.87
N HIS A 31 17.96 15.78 -3.91
CA HIS A 31 17.78 15.42 -5.30
C HIS A 31 19.01 14.65 -5.78
N PHE A 32 18.75 13.62 -6.57
CA PHE A 32 19.75 12.81 -7.25
C PHE A 32 19.59 13.04 -8.75
N LYS A 33 20.66 13.42 -9.44
CA LYS A 33 20.59 13.74 -10.87
C LYS A 33 20.27 12.49 -11.68
N VAL A 34 19.41 12.65 -12.69
CA VAL A 34 19.00 11.56 -13.56
C VAL A 34 19.50 11.84 -14.97
N SER A 35 20.27 10.91 -15.53
CA SER A 35 20.80 10.99 -16.88
C SER A 35 20.02 10.09 -17.82
N LEU A 36 19.63 10.64 -18.97
CA LEU A 36 18.88 9.97 -20.03
C LEU A 36 19.75 9.92 -21.27
N ARG A 37 20.29 8.73 -21.57
CA ARG A 37 21.25 8.57 -22.67
C ARG A 37 20.55 8.24 -23.99
N ASN A 38 19.49 7.43 -23.93
CA ASN A 38 18.70 7.07 -25.11
C ASN A 38 17.34 7.75 -25.12
N THR A 39 17.24 8.86 -25.86
CA THR A 39 15.98 9.60 -26.00
C THR A 39 15.10 9.08 -27.14
N GLY A 40 15.57 8.13 -27.96
CA GLY A 40 14.83 7.61 -29.12
C GLY A 40 13.65 6.69 -28.79
N LYS A 41 13.50 6.27 -27.53
CA LYS A 41 12.40 5.40 -27.10
C LYS A 41 11.11 6.18 -26.84
N THR A 42 9.99 5.47 -26.79
CA THR A 42 8.67 6.05 -26.56
C THR A 42 7.88 5.14 -25.64
N PHE A 43 7.34 5.68 -24.55
CA PHE A 43 6.36 4.94 -23.75
C PHE A 43 5.01 4.93 -24.45
N TYR A 44 4.31 3.80 -24.36
CA TYR A 44 2.96 3.63 -24.87
C TYR A 44 2.02 3.52 -23.68
N GLN A 45 1.04 4.41 -23.58
CA GLN A 45 0.00 4.38 -22.56
C GLN A 45 -1.21 3.59 -23.07
N TYR A 46 -1.72 2.74 -22.20
CA TYR A 46 -2.92 1.94 -22.37
C TYR A 46 -3.89 2.19 -21.22
N GLN A 47 -5.18 2.05 -21.51
CA GLN A 47 -6.24 2.03 -20.52
C GLN A 47 -6.62 0.59 -20.20
N VAL A 48 -6.73 0.29 -18.91
CA VAL A 48 -7.07 -1.03 -18.39
C VAL A 48 -8.41 -0.99 -17.67
N SER A 49 -9.28 -1.95 -17.97
CA SER A 49 -10.48 -2.25 -17.18
C SER A 49 -10.41 -3.68 -16.66
N ILE A 50 -10.78 -3.89 -15.39
CA ILE A 50 -10.79 -5.21 -14.76
C ILE A 50 -12.13 -5.40 -14.07
N THR A 51 -12.85 -6.45 -14.48
CA THR A 51 -14.13 -6.85 -13.88
C THR A 51 -14.11 -8.33 -13.48
N TYR A 52 -15.01 -8.69 -12.58
CA TYR A 52 -15.36 -10.10 -12.36
C TYR A 52 -16.17 -10.65 -13.55
N ASP A 53 -16.43 -11.96 -13.54
CA ASP A 53 -17.32 -12.63 -14.49
C ASP A 53 -18.75 -12.03 -14.51
N ASP A 54 -19.22 -11.56 -13.36
CA ASP A 54 -20.50 -10.87 -13.19
C ASP A 54 -20.46 -9.36 -13.50
N ASN A 55 -19.43 -8.89 -14.21
CA ASN A 55 -19.21 -7.50 -14.63
C ASN A 55 -19.04 -6.47 -13.50
N ARG A 56 -18.91 -6.88 -12.24
CA ARG A 56 -18.59 -5.94 -11.15
C ARG A 56 -17.15 -5.47 -11.21
N SER A 57 -16.90 -4.21 -10.82
CA SER A 57 -15.56 -3.64 -10.73
C SER A 57 -14.74 -4.26 -9.59
N VAL A 58 -13.45 -4.47 -9.84
CA VAL A 58 -12.51 -4.89 -8.79
C VAL A 58 -12.01 -3.67 -8.04
N GLU A 59 -12.49 -3.44 -6.82
CA GLU A 59 -12.13 -2.27 -6.00
C GLU A 59 -10.71 -2.33 -5.40
N SER A 60 -10.21 -3.53 -5.10
CA SER A 60 -8.92 -3.70 -4.44
C SER A 60 -7.74 -3.54 -5.40
N GLU A 61 -6.93 -2.49 -5.21
CA GLU A 61 -5.68 -2.25 -5.96
C GLU A 61 -4.75 -3.46 -5.93
N LEU A 62 -4.58 -4.09 -4.75
CA LEU A 62 -3.73 -5.28 -4.62
C LEU A 62 -4.22 -6.46 -5.47
N VAL A 63 -5.53 -6.60 -5.66
CA VAL A 63 -6.09 -7.67 -6.50
C VAL A 63 -5.87 -7.34 -7.96
N ARG A 64 -6.15 -6.09 -8.37
CA ARG A 64 -5.89 -5.63 -9.74
C ARG A 64 -4.44 -5.83 -10.17
N ARG A 65 -3.47 -5.48 -9.29
CA ARG A 65 -2.04 -5.73 -9.57
C ARG A 65 -1.73 -7.22 -9.77
N LYS A 66 -2.23 -8.10 -8.90
CA LYS A 66 -2.08 -9.55 -9.05
C LYS A 66 -2.70 -10.09 -10.35
N VAL A 67 -3.85 -9.56 -10.76
CA VAL A 67 -4.50 -9.92 -12.02
C VAL A 67 -3.60 -9.54 -13.21
N ILE A 68 -3.05 -8.32 -13.23
CA ILE A 68 -2.15 -7.88 -14.30
C ILE A 68 -0.83 -8.65 -14.30
N ASP A 69 -0.23 -8.91 -13.14
CA ASP A 69 0.97 -9.74 -13.04
C ASP A 69 0.72 -11.14 -13.63
N LYS A 70 -0.44 -11.74 -13.34
CA LYS A 70 -0.82 -13.05 -13.88
C LYS A 70 -1.14 -13.00 -15.37
N LEU A 71 -1.78 -11.92 -15.84
CA LEU A 71 -2.05 -11.67 -17.25
C LEU A 71 -0.74 -11.63 -18.04
N CYS A 72 0.26 -10.87 -17.57
CA CYS A 72 1.57 -10.79 -18.21
C CYS A 72 2.32 -12.13 -18.24
N GLN A 73 2.08 -13.01 -17.26
CA GLN A 73 2.63 -14.37 -17.26
C GLN A 73 1.96 -15.27 -18.31
N ILE A 74 0.62 -15.25 -18.38
CA ILE A 74 -0.16 -16.12 -19.27
C ILE A 74 -0.02 -15.68 -20.73
N TYR A 75 -0.14 -14.38 -20.98
CA TYR A 75 -0.21 -13.79 -22.32
C TYR A 75 1.09 -13.10 -22.73
N SER A 76 2.24 -13.54 -22.20
CA SER A 76 3.55 -12.89 -22.45
C SER A 76 3.86 -12.76 -23.94
N THR A 77 3.57 -13.79 -24.74
CA THR A 77 3.81 -13.81 -26.20
C THR A 77 2.88 -12.84 -26.95
N GLU A 78 1.60 -12.78 -26.58
CA GLU A 78 0.64 -11.83 -27.14
C GLU A 78 1.03 -10.38 -26.76
N LEU A 79 1.55 -10.18 -25.56
CA LEU A 79 2.07 -8.89 -25.10
C LEU A 79 3.50 -8.59 -25.55
N SER A 80 4.02 -9.33 -26.54
CA SER A 80 5.36 -9.12 -27.13
C SER A 80 6.54 -9.27 -26.14
N GLY A 81 6.32 -9.90 -24.99
CA GLY A 81 7.33 -10.07 -23.94
C GLY A 81 7.73 -8.76 -23.25
N GLU A 82 7.01 -7.66 -23.51
CA GLU A 82 7.35 -6.34 -23.00
C GLU A 82 7.12 -6.23 -21.49
N VAL A 83 8.05 -5.58 -20.79
CA VAL A 83 7.87 -5.26 -19.37
C VAL A 83 6.90 -4.09 -19.25
N VAL A 84 5.83 -4.29 -18.48
CA VAL A 84 4.77 -3.29 -18.28
C VAL A 84 4.88 -2.58 -16.93
N ILE A 85 4.43 -1.32 -16.91
CA ILE A 85 4.19 -0.52 -15.71
C ILE A 85 2.69 -0.35 -15.53
N TYR A 86 2.14 -0.74 -14.40
CA TYR A 86 0.74 -0.60 -14.06
C TYR A 86 0.56 0.27 -12.81
N ASP A 87 -0.31 1.28 -12.92
CA ASP A 87 -0.57 2.25 -11.84
C ASP A 87 -1.38 1.68 -10.67
N GLY A 88 -1.91 0.46 -10.82
CA GLY A 88 -2.82 -0.17 -9.86
C GLY A 88 -4.29 0.24 -10.05
N GLY A 89 -4.60 1.04 -11.07
CA GLY A 89 -5.90 1.60 -11.39
C GLY A 89 -6.25 1.35 -12.86
N LYS A 90 -6.18 2.38 -13.70
CA LYS A 90 -6.64 2.35 -15.09
C LYS A 90 -5.52 2.52 -16.11
N SER A 91 -4.30 2.84 -15.70
CA SER A 91 -3.21 3.19 -16.62
C SER A 91 -2.14 2.11 -16.63
N LEU A 92 -1.81 1.64 -17.83
CA LEU A 92 -0.70 0.72 -18.08
C LEU A 92 0.25 1.35 -19.09
N TYR A 93 1.55 1.13 -18.93
CA TYR A 93 2.59 1.64 -19.82
C TYR A 93 3.54 0.53 -20.24
N SER A 94 4.10 0.65 -21.42
CA SER A 94 5.18 -0.22 -21.93
C SER A 94 6.20 0.61 -22.72
N VAL A 95 7.43 0.11 -22.82
CA VAL A 95 8.52 0.77 -23.57
C VAL A 95 8.37 0.56 -25.09
N GLY A 96 7.75 -0.55 -25.51
CA GLY A 96 7.35 -0.82 -26.90
C GLY A 96 5.84 -0.98 -27.06
N PRO A 97 5.32 -0.98 -28.30
CA PRO A 97 3.90 -1.21 -28.54
C PRO A 97 3.50 -2.67 -28.24
N LEU A 98 2.45 -2.85 -27.44
CA LEU A 98 1.81 -4.14 -27.22
C LEU A 98 1.01 -4.60 -28.45
N ARG A 99 1.12 -5.89 -28.82
CA ARG A 99 0.33 -6.52 -29.89
C ARG A 99 -1.03 -6.99 -29.34
N LEU A 100 -2.00 -6.09 -29.31
CA LEU A 100 -3.34 -6.39 -28.82
C LEU A 100 -4.20 -7.02 -29.92
N ASN A 101 -4.03 -8.32 -30.17
CA ASN A 101 -4.85 -9.05 -31.15
C ASN A 101 -6.29 -9.25 -30.66
N ASN A 102 -6.47 -9.35 -29.34
CA ASN A 102 -7.75 -9.41 -28.66
C ASN A 102 -7.91 -8.20 -27.74
N SER A 103 -9.12 -7.64 -27.68
CA SER A 103 -9.45 -6.54 -26.77
C SER A 103 -9.75 -7.01 -25.33
N GLY A 104 -9.98 -8.31 -25.13
CA GLY A 104 -10.34 -8.92 -23.86
C GLY A 104 -9.48 -10.15 -23.53
N PHE A 105 -9.03 -10.22 -22.29
CA PHE A 105 -8.23 -11.31 -21.70
C PHE A 105 -8.96 -11.90 -20.50
N THR A 106 -8.85 -13.22 -20.32
CA THR A 106 -9.45 -13.92 -19.19
C THR A 106 -8.36 -14.40 -18.25
N VAL A 107 -8.41 -13.97 -16.99
CA VAL A 107 -7.41 -14.30 -15.98
C VAL A 107 -8.07 -15.03 -14.83
N VAL A 108 -7.56 -16.20 -14.49
CA VAL A 108 -8.03 -16.97 -13.33
C VAL A 108 -7.01 -16.87 -12.21
N LEU A 109 -7.43 -16.39 -11.04
CA LEU A 109 -6.63 -16.43 -9.82
C LEU A 109 -7.16 -17.49 -8.88
N GLU A 110 -6.29 -18.43 -8.49
CA GLU A 110 -6.59 -19.43 -7.48
C GLU A 110 -6.34 -18.86 -6.09
N ARG A 111 -7.31 -19.03 -5.18
CA ARG A 111 -7.06 -18.84 -3.74
C ARG A 111 -6.68 -20.19 -3.12
N SER A 112 -5.46 -20.28 -2.60
CA SER A 112 -5.07 -21.37 -1.72
C SER A 112 -5.81 -21.22 -0.38
N ILE A 113 -6.83 -22.04 -0.17
CA ILE A 113 -7.40 -22.27 1.15
C ILE A 113 -6.79 -23.58 1.63
N ALA A 114 -5.92 -23.53 2.64
CA ALA A 114 -5.43 -24.74 3.29
C ALA A 114 -6.60 -25.38 4.06
N ARG A 115 -7.28 -26.34 3.43
CA ARG A 115 -8.11 -27.30 4.16
C ARG A 115 -7.21 -28.43 4.60
N ARG A 116 -6.81 -28.46 5.87
CA ARG A 116 -6.34 -29.70 6.49
C ARG A 116 -7.56 -30.57 6.76
N SER A 117 -7.65 -31.73 6.11
CA SER A 117 -8.49 -32.81 6.63
C SER A 117 -7.77 -33.41 7.84
N MET A 118 -8.41 -33.38 8.99
CA MET A 118 -7.96 -34.12 10.16
C MET A 118 -8.49 -35.55 10.04
N SER A 119 -7.62 -36.49 9.68
CA SER A 119 -7.44 -37.80 10.35
C SER A 119 -6.53 -38.73 9.55
N SER A 120 -5.93 -39.65 10.30
CA SER A 120 -4.84 -40.58 10.07
C SER A 120 -5.03 -41.62 8.96
N SER A 121 -3.89 -42.01 8.38
CA SER A 121 -3.64 -43.26 7.63
C SER A 121 -4.65 -43.62 6.53
N ASP A 122 -4.48 -43.05 5.34
CA ASP A 122 -4.04 -43.81 4.15
C ASP A 122 -4.03 -42.91 2.91
N SER A 123 -3.12 -43.22 1.99
CA SER A 123 -2.79 -42.47 0.79
C SER A 123 -3.98 -42.18 -0.15
N LYS A 124 -4.70 -41.06 0.02
CA LYS A 124 -5.55 -40.47 -1.02
C LYS A 124 -5.46 -38.94 -1.01
N ARG A 125 -4.96 -38.39 -2.12
CA ARG A 125 -4.83 -36.97 -2.51
C ARG A 125 -5.69 -36.00 -1.68
N SER A 126 -5.02 -35.09 -0.97
CA SER A 126 -5.61 -33.88 -0.38
C SER A 126 -6.41 -33.11 -1.44
N LYS A 127 -7.74 -33.15 -1.39
CA LYS A 127 -8.61 -32.32 -2.23
C LYS A 127 -8.58 -30.88 -1.70
N PHE A 128 -7.63 -30.08 -2.16
CA PHE A 128 -7.70 -28.62 -2.08
C PHE A 128 -9.01 -28.19 -2.78
N SER A 129 -9.96 -27.59 -2.07
CA SER A 129 -11.05 -26.89 -2.76
C SER A 129 -10.51 -25.52 -3.20
N LEU A 130 -9.99 -25.47 -4.42
CA LEU A 130 -9.57 -24.23 -5.06
C LEU A 130 -10.82 -23.40 -5.33
N GLN A 131 -11.01 -22.30 -4.61
CA GLN A 131 -11.91 -21.25 -5.09
C GLN A 131 -11.12 -20.42 -6.08
N SER A 132 -11.23 -20.77 -7.36
CA SER A 132 -10.77 -19.93 -8.45
C SER A 132 -11.74 -18.75 -8.61
N THR A 133 -11.19 -17.57 -8.89
CA THR A 133 -11.97 -16.39 -9.29
C THR A 133 -11.51 -15.97 -10.67
N THR A 134 -12.45 -15.85 -11.58
CA THR A 134 -12.21 -15.43 -12.97
C THR A 134 -12.38 -13.92 -13.09
N PHE A 135 -11.47 -13.30 -13.81
CA PHE A 135 -11.44 -11.87 -14.09
C PHE A 135 -11.41 -11.64 -15.60
N MET A 136 -12.19 -10.67 -16.06
CA MET A 136 -12.14 -10.17 -17.43
C MET A 136 -11.32 -8.89 -17.43
N VAL A 137 -10.30 -8.84 -18.28
CA VAL A 137 -9.41 -7.68 -18.43
C VAL A 137 -9.51 -7.16 -19.85
N SER A 138 -9.74 -5.85 -20.02
CA SER A 138 -9.61 -5.20 -21.31
C SER A 138 -8.46 -4.20 -21.30
N ILE A 139 -7.72 -4.16 -22.41
CA ILE A 139 -6.59 -3.25 -22.60
C ILE A 139 -6.81 -2.52 -23.93
N SER A 140 -6.82 -1.18 -23.89
CA SER A 140 -6.95 -0.35 -25.09
C SER A 140 -5.83 0.69 -25.17
N TYR A 141 -5.33 0.97 -26.37
CA TYR A 141 -4.31 2.00 -26.58
C TYR A 141 -4.87 3.40 -26.30
N ALA A 142 -4.08 4.25 -25.65
CA ALA A 142 -4.46 5.62 -25.31
C ALA A 142 -3.52 6.66 -25.96
N ALA A 143 -2.21 6.58 -25.73
CA ALA A 143 -1.28 7.62 -26.17
C ALA A 143 0.18 7.15 -26.30
N LYS A 144 0.99 7.93 -27.02
CA LYS A 144 2.46 7.81 -27.06
C LYS A 144 3.09 8.94 -26.24
N ILE A 145 4.13 8.61 -25.48
CA ILE A 145 4.87 9.52 -24.61
C ILE A 145 6.37 9.40 -24.96
N PRO A 146 6.89 10.23 -25.88
CA PRO A 146 8.29 10.17 -26.30
C PRO A 146 9.26 10.51 -25.16
N LEU A 147 10.42 9.85 -25.10
CA LEU A 147 11.45 10.13 -24.09
C LEU A 147 12.16 11.48 -24.34
N GLN A 148 12.17 11.98 -25.58
CA GLN A 148 12.83 13.23 -25.99
C GLN A 148 12.27 14.50 -25.30
N CYS A 149 11.11 14.40 -24.66
CA CYS A 149 10.39 15.55 -24.11
C CYS A 149 11.14 16.30 -22.98
N ILE A 150 12.15 15.68 -22.36
CA ILE A 150 12.80 16.24 -21.15
C ILE A 150 13.91 17.24 -21.48
N ASN A 151 14.74 16.98 -22.49
CA ASN A 151 15.85 17.88 -22.84
C ASN A 151 15.36 19.14 -23.58
N VAL A 152 14.23 19.05 -24.29
CA VAL A 152 13.70 20.13 -25.14
C VAL A 152 12.75 21.07 -24.36
N SER A 153 12.11 20.60 -23.29
CA SER A 153 11.06 21.37 -22.60
C SER A 153 11.54 22.27 -21.45
N LEU A 154 12.82 22.23 -21.09
CA LEU A 154 13.38 23.16 -20.08
C LEU A 154 13.43 24.61 -20.57
N GLN A 155 13.15 24.84 -21.86
CA GLN A 155 12.99 26.15 -22.50
C GLN A 155 11.52 26.61 -22.60
N GLY A 156 10.57 25.91 -21.97
CA GLY A 156 9.20 26.39 -21.75
C GLY A 156 8.13 25.92 -22.74
N SER A 157 8.48 25.14 -23.76
CA SER A 157 7.57 24.90 -24.89
C SER A 157 6.54 23.77 -24.70
N GLU A 158 6.76 22.78 -23.82
CA GLU A 158 5.86 21.60 -23.73
C GLU A 158 5.74 20.97 -22.32
N LEU A 159 5.34 21.78 -21.33
CA LEU A 159 5.25 21.38 -19.92
C LEU A 159 4.40 20.10 -19.67
N ASN A 160 3.32 19.92 -20.44
CA ASN A 160 2.43 18.76 -20.31
C ASN A 160 3.13 17.43 -20.66
N LYS A 161 4.01 17.42 -21.67
CA LYS A 161 4.72 16.20 -22.08
C LYS A 161 5.74 15.75 -21.03
N VAL A 162 6.38 16.72 -20.37
CA VAL A 162 7.29 16.44 -19.23
C VAL A 162 6.52 15.86 -18.05
N GLN A 163 5.33 16.38 -17.77
CA GLN A 163 4.46 15.86 -16.70
C GLN A 163 4.02 14.42 -17.00
N ASP A 164 3.63 14.11 -18.24
CA ASP A 164 3.27 12.76 -18.64
C ASP A 164 4.42 11.77 -18.50
N PHE A 165 5.61 12.13 -18.96
CA PHE A 165 6.80 11.32 -18.77
C PHE A 165 7.13 11.11 -17.28
N THR A 166 7.10 12.20 -16.51
CA THR A 166 7.36 12.17 -15.07
C THR A 166 6.35 11.27 -14.35
N ARG A 167 5.08 11.27 -14.78
CA ARG A 167 4.02 10.38 -14.29
C ARG A 167 4.33 8.90 -14.58
N VAL A 168 4.87 8.56 -15.75
CA VAL A 168 5.29 7.17 -16.06
C VAL A 168 6.37 6.70 -15.09
N LEU A 169 7.45 7.47 -14.92
CA LEU A 169 8.55 7.08 -14.01
C LEU A 169 8.10 7.02 -12.54
N ASN A 170 7.28 7.98 -12.12
CA ASN A 170 6.67 7.98 -10.80
C ASN A 170 5.73 6.79 -10.57
N THR A 171 5.13 6.26 -11.63
CA THR A 171 4.32 5.03 -11.56
C THR A 171 5.20 3.79 -11.44
N LEU A 172 6.35 3.76 -12.12
CA LEU A 172 7.35 2.69 -12.00
C LEU A 172 7.83 2.53 -10.55
N LEU A 173 8.21 3.63 -9.88
CA LEU A 173 8.62 3.60 -8.48
C LEU A 173 7.54 2.98 -7.57
N ARG A 174 6.28 3.39 -7.78
CA ARG A 174 5.14 2.84 -7.04
C ARG A 174 4.92 1.36 -7.33
N GLN A 175 5.09 0.92 -8.58
CA GLN A 175 4.97 -0.49 -8.94
C GLN A 175 6.04 -1.34 -8.25
N GLN A 176 7.31 -0.90 -8.26
CA GLN A 176 8.39 -1.62 -7.58
C GLN A 176 8.11 -1.77 -6.08
N ALA A 177 7.70 -0.68 -5.42
CA ALA A 177 7.33 -0.71 -4.02
C ALA A 177 6.10 -1.62 -3.75
N ALA A 178 5.10 -1.62 -4.64
CA ALA A 178 3.97 -2.55 -4.53
C ALA A 178 4.41 -4.03 -4.63
N LYS A 179 5.34 -4.35 -5.54
CA LYS A 179 5.87 -5.72 -5.72
C LYS A 179 6.65 -6.20 -4.49
N ARG A 180 7.33 -5.29 -3.78
CA ARG A 180 7.98 -5.58 -2.48
C ARG A 180 7.01 -5.72 -1.30
N GLY A 181 5.71 -5.47 -1.53
CA GLY A 181 4.70 -5.54 -0.47
C GLY A 181 4.71 -4.33 0.47
N CYS A 182 5.31 -3.21 0.07
CA CYS A 182 5.32 -1.98 0.86
C CYS A 182 3.90 -1.42 1.03
N LEU A 183 3.63 -0.78 2.16
CA LEU A 183 2.47 0.11 2.28
C LEU A 183 2.72 1.36 1.42
N LEU A 184 1.78 1.67 0.53
CA LEU A 184 1.86 2.87 -0.31
C LEU A 184 0.94 3.97 0.22
N VAL A 185 1.51 5.16 0.42
CA VAL A 185 0.75 6.38 0.73
C VAL A 185 1.23 7.49 -0.21
N ARG A 186 0.43 7.80 -1.23
CA ARG A 186 0.81 8.73 -2.32
C ARG A 186 2.11 8.25 -2.99
N GLN A 187 3.16 9.06 -2.97
CA GLN A 187 4.51 8.72 -3.46
C GLN A 187 5.47 8.23 -2.38
N SER A 188 4.97 7.97 -1.17
CA SER A 188 5.76 7.35 -0.13
C SER A 188 5.50 5.84 -0.06
N CYS A 189 6.56 5.07 0.09
CA CYS A 189 6.54 3.65 0.40
C CYS A 189 7.06 3.41 1.81
N PHE A 190 6.45 2.45 2.50
CA PHE A 190 6.79 2.07 3.86
C PHE A 190 6.95 0.56 3.91
N ASP A 191 8.18 0.11 4.19
CA ASP A 191 8.49 -1.31 4.27
C ASP A 191 7.93 -1.90 5.55
N ASN A 192 7.41 -3.12 5.47
CA ASN A 192 6.85 -3.79 6.63
C ASN A 192 7.93 -4.41 7.54
N ASP A 193 8.97 -3.65 7.83
CA ASP A 193 10.04 -4.04 8.75
C ASP A 193 9.77 -3.45 10.15
N SER A 194 9.65 -4.33 11.14
CA SER A 194 9.49 -3.96 12.55
C SER A 194 10.56 -2.99 13.07
N LYS A 195 11.77 -2.97 12.48
CA LYS A 195 12.83 -2.02 12.84
C LYS A 195 12.48 -0.56 12.50
N GLN A 196 11.56 -0.35 11.56
CA GLN A 196 11.09 0.97 11.17
C GLN A 196 9.89 1.43 12.00
N PHE A 197 9.42 0.60 12.95
CA PHE A 197 8.24 0.88 13.75
C PHE A 197 8.64 1.64 15.01
N THR A 198 7.78 2.57 15.40
CA THR A 198 7.96 3.38 16.58
C THR A 198 6.60 3.55 17.25
N ASP A 199 6.42 2.89 18.40
CA ASP A 199 5.17 3.01 19.15
C ASP A 199 4.96 4.47 19.59
N ILE A 200 3.75 5.01 19.34
CA ILE A 200 3.35 6.35 19.79
C ILE A 200 2.20 6.29 20.80
N GLY A 201 1.82 5.09 21.25
CA GLY A 201 0.77 4.82 22.21
C GLY A 201 -0.63 4.80 21.61
N GLY A 202 -1.61 4.38 22.40
CA GLY A 202 -3.03 4.39 21.99
C GLY A 202 -3.35 3.44 20.84
N GLY A 203 -2.60 2.34 20.69
CA GLY A 203 -2.74 1.40 19.58
C GLY A 203 -2.30 1.95 18.22
N ALA A 204 -1.61 3.10 18.18
CA ALA A 204 -1.01 3.64 16.96
C ALA A 204 0.51 3.47 16.98
N THR A 205 1.08 3.07 15.84
CA THR A 205 2.51 2.94 15.63
C THR A 205 2.92 3.82 14.44
N ALA A 206 3.96 4.62 14.61
CA ALA A 206 4.60 5.33 13.53
C ALA A 206 5.48 4.36 12.74
N ILE A 207 5.42 4.45 11.41
CA ILE A 207 6.28 3.69 10.50
C ILE A 207 7.08 4.68 9.65
N LYS A 208 8.40 4.54 9.68
CA LYS A 208 9.31 5.30 8.82
C LYS A 208 9.31 4.70 7.42
N GLY A 209 9.54 5.51 6.41
CA GLY A 209 9.61 5.07 5.02
C GLY A 209 10.27 6.12 4.15
N LEU A 210 10.12 5.98 2.84
CA LEU A 210 10.76 6.85 1.86
C LEU A 210 9.70 7.47 0.96
N HIS A 211 9.78 8.78 0.79
CA HIS A 211 9.22 9.48 -0.35
C HIS A 211 10.20 9.35 -1.52
N SER A 212 9.69 9.07 -2.72
CA SER A 212 10.51 9.04 -3.93
C SER A 212 9.71 9.56 -5.10
N SER A 213 10.20 10.60 -5.77
CA SER A 213 9.52 11.13 -6.94
C SER A 213 10.48 11.81 -7.91
N PHE A 214 10.29 11.56 -9.20
CA PHE A 214 10.98 12.27 -10.26
C PHE A 214 10.42 13.68 -10.43
N TYR A 215 11.31 14.66 -10.58
CA TYR A 215 10.99 16.07 -10.81
C TYR A 215 11.84 16.65 -11.94
N PRO A 216 11.23 17.38 -12.89
CA PRO A 216 11.98 18.23 -13.79
C PRO A 216 12.50 19.45 -13.04
N THR A 217 13.78 19.76 -13.24
CA THR A 217 14.48 20.92 -12.68
C THR A 217 15.19 21.67 -13.80
N LEU A 218 15.71 22.89 -13.53
CA LEU A 218 16.46 23.66 -14.52
C LEU A 218 17.69 22.89 -15.05
N ASP A 219 18.29 22.04 -14.22
CA ASP A 219 19.48 21.24 -14.57
C ASP A 219 19.14 19.84 -15.10
N GLY A 220 17.88 19.61 -15.48
CA GLY A 220 17.40 18.33 -15.98
C GLY A 220 16.50 17.59 -15.01
N LEU A 221 16.33 16.29 -15.27
CA LEU A 221 15.50 15.42 -14.44
C LEU A 221 16.26 15.04 -13.16
N THR A 222 15.55 15.00 -12.05
CA THR A 222 16.09 14.56 -10.76
C THR A 222 15.15 13.59 -10.08
N LEU A 223 15.68 12.68 -9.28
CA LEU A 223 14.93 11.88 -8.34
C LEU A 223 15.02 12.53 -6.96
N ASN A 224 13.92 13.06 -6.44
CA ASN A 224 13.84 13.53 -5.07
C ASN A 224 13.54 12.34 -4.15
N ILE A 225 14.37 12.15 -3.13
CA ILE A 225 14.14 11.15 -2.09
C ILE A 225 14.16 11.81 -0.73
N ASP A 226 13.19 11.47 0.10
CA ASP A 226 13.14 11.98 1.47
C ASP A 226 12.61 10.95 2.46
N VAL A 227 12.95 11.13 3.73
CA VAL A 227 12.39 10.35 4.81
C VAL A 227 10.94 10.77 5.04
N SER A 228 10.03 9.81 4.99
CA SER A 228 8.62 9.99 5.28
C SER A 228 8.22 9.19 6.52
N THR A 229 7.15 9.59 7.18
CA THR A 229 6.60 8.90 8.35
C THR A 229 5.09 8.89 8.26
N THR A 230 4.47 7.72 8.43
CA THR A 230 3.02 7.59 8.47
C THR A 230 2.58 6.74 9.66
N MET A 231 1.28 6.72 9.93
CA MET A 231 0.72 6.01 11.09
C MET A 231 0.04 4.73 10.63
N ILE A 232 0.37 3.65 11.33
CA ILE A 232 -0.28 2.35 11.19
C ILE A 232 -0.94 1.94 12.50
N VAL A 233 -1.95 1.09 12.39
CA VAL A 233 -2.52 0.36 13.52
C VAL A 233 -1.43 -0.56 14.05
N THR A 234 -1.24 -0.58 15.36
CA THR A 234 -0.23 -1.41 16.01
C THR A 234 -0.52 -2.89 15.71
N PRO A 235 0.40 -3.61 15.06
CA PRO A 235 0.23 -5.03 14.79
C PRO A 235 0.47 -5.86 16.05
N GLY A 236 -0.06 -7.09 16.06
CA GLY A 236 0.06 -8.00 17.20
C GLY A 236 -1.30 -8.47 17.72
N PRO A 237 -1.36 -9.12 18.89
CA PRO A 237 -2.59 -9.68 19.42
C PRO A 237 -3.73 -8.65 19.50
N VAL A 238 -4.94 -9.06 19.11
CA VAL A 238 -6.10 -8.15 19.09
C VAL A 238 -6.44 -7.63 20.49
N ILE A 239 -6.27 -8.47 21.53
CA ILE A 239 -6.47 -8.05 22.93
C ILE A 239 -5.52 -6.91 23.29
N ASP A 240 -4.21 -7.07 23.06
CA ASP A 240 -3.22 -6.05 23.41
C ASP A 240 -3.48 -4.73 22.69
N PHE A 241 -3.86 -4.80 21.42
CA PHE A 241 -4.28 -3.64 20.65
C PHE A 241 -5.51 -2.93 21.26
N LEU A 242 -6.52 -3.69 21.72
CA LEU A 242 -7.70 -3.12 22.38
C LEU A 242 -7.35 -2.47 23.71
N LEU A 243 -6.51 -3.12 24.53
CA LEU A 243 -6.03 -2.58 25.80
C LEU A 243 -5.30 -1.24 25.57
N ALA A 244 -4.34 -1.22 24.64
CA ALA A 244 -3.58 -0.02 24.30
C ALA A 244 -4.46 1.09 23.72
N SER A 245 -5.37 0.77 22.79
CA SER A 245 -6.22 1.78 22.12
C SER A 245 -7.28 2.41 23.01
N GLN A 246 -7.66 1.73 24.09
CA GLN A 246 -8.62 2.23 25.08
C GLN A 246 -7.94 2.71 26.37
N ASN A 247 -6.62 2.58 26.47
CA ASN A 247 -5.83 2.93 27.65
C ASN A 247 -6.31 2.22 28.93
N VAL A 248 -6.57 0.92 28.81
CA VAL A 248 -6.98 0.05 29.93
C VAL A 248 -5.97 -1.08 30.12
N LYS A 249 -5.80 -1.55 31.36
CA LYS A 249 -4.79 -2.58 31.70
C LYS A 249 -5.31 -4.00 31.60
N GLU A 250 -6.61 -4.21 31.79
CA GLU A 250 -7.22 -5.53 31.83
C GLU A 250 -8.44 -5.61 30.92
N ALA A 251 -8.69 -6.80 30.39
CA ALA A 251 -9.71 -7.02 29.38
C ALA A 251 -11.15 -6.79 29.88
N HIS A 252 -11.39 -6.92 31.19
CA HIS A 252 -12.68 -6.64 31.82
C HIS A 252 -13.12 -5.18 31.68
N PHE A 253 -12.16 -4.25 31.54
CA PHE A 253 -12.43 -2.82 31.38
C PHE A 253 -12.58 -2.38 29.91
N ILE A 254 -12.52 -3.31 28.95
CA ILE A 254 -12.70 -3.00 27.53
C ILE A 254 -14.15 -2.57 27.28
N ASP A 255 -14.33 -1.36 26.73
CA ASP A 255 -15.61 -0.92 26.19
C ASP A 255 -15.82 -1.57 24.82
N TRP A 256 -16.68 -2.59 24.79
CA TRP A 256 -16.95 -3.39 23.59
C TRP A 256 -17.69 -2.59 22.50
N VAL A 257 -18.44 -1.55 22.86
CA VAL A 257 -19.11 -0.66 21.90
C VAL A 257 -18.06 0.16 21.14
N LYS A 258 -17.05 0.67 21.85
CA LYS A 258 -15.88 1.31 21.22
C LYS A 258 -15.08 0.30 20.42
N ALA A 259 -14.75 -0.87 20.99
CA ALA A 259 -13.97 -1.92 20.35
C ALA A 259 -14.54 -2.32 18.98
N LYS A 260 -15.88 -2.50 18.88
CA LYS A 260 -16.57 -2.79 17.62
C LYS A 260 -16.27 -1.76 16.53
N LYS A 261 -16.21 -0.46 16.89
CA LYS A 261 -15.85 0.64 15.96
C LYS A 261 -14.35 0.67 15.62
N ILE A 262 -13.48 0.24 16.55
CA ILE A 262 -12.02 0.17 16.32
C ILE A 262 -11.66 -0.96 15.37
N LEU A 263 -12.24 -2.13 15.58
CA LEU A 263 -11.87 -3.33 14.84
C LEU A 263 -12.50 -3.39 13.45
N LYS A 264 -13.63 -2.69 13.23
CA LYS A 264 -14.33 -2.73 11.94
C LYS A 264 -13.40 -2.38 10.78
N ASN A 265 -13.40 -3.26 9.77
CA ASN A 265 -12.56 -3.24 8.58
C ASN A 265 -11.07 -3.50 8.77
N LEU A 266 -10.58 -3.74 9.99
CA LEU A 266 -9.21 -4.19 10.18
C LEU A 266 -9.04 -5.60 9.64
N ARG A 267 -7.87 -5.86 9.07
CA ARG A 267 -7.41 -7.19 8.71
C ARG A 267 -6.71 -7.83 9.89
N ILE A 268 -7.05 -9.07 10.16
CA ILE A 268 -6.45 -9.89 11.21
C ILE A 268 -6.00 -11.21 10.63
N LYS A 269 -5.12 -11.90 11.35
CA LYS A 269 -4.71 -13.27 11.09
C LYS A 269 -5.20 -14.14 12.24
N ALA A 270 -5.89 -15.22 11.90
CA ALA A 270 -6.27 -16.23 12.85
C ALA A 270 -5.11 -17.23 13.03
N GLU A 271 -4.68 -17.45 14.27
CA GLU A 271 -3.46 -18.22 14.55
C GLU A 271 -3.63 -19.71 14.25
N HIS A 272 -4.76 -20.29 14.66
CA HIS A 272 -5.08 -21.72 14.48
C HIS A 272 -5.11 -22.18 13.00
N THR A 273 -5.46 -21.30 12.06
CA THR A 273 -5.48 -21.62 10.61
C THR A 273 -4.44 -20.87 9.78
N ASN A 274 -3.75 -19.89 10.36
CA ASN A 274 -2.94 -18.90 9.64
C ASN A 274 -3.70 -18.15 8.53
N MET A 275 -5.04 -18.11 8.59
CA MET A 275 -5.86 -17.44 7.58
C MET A 275 -6.05 -15.96 7.92
N GLU A 276 -6.07 -15.13 6.88
CA GLU A 276 -6.34 -13.70 7.01
C GLU A 276 -7.81 -13.37 6.78
N PHE A 277 -8.33 -12.50 7.63
CA PHE A 277 -9.73 -12.11 7.61
C PHE A 277 -9.87 -10.60 7.74
N LYS A 278 -10.99 -10.06 7.25
CA LYS A 278 -11.39 -8.67 7.49
C LYS A 278 -12.53 -8.67 8.51
N VAL A 279 -12.36 -7.95 9.62
CA VAL A 279 -13.36 -7.86 10.68
C VAL A 279 -14.56 -7.05 10.18
N LEU A 280 -15.74 -7.63 10.26
CA LEU A 280 -17.02 -6.96 9.99
C LEU A 280 -17.63 -6.36 11.26
N GLY A 281 -17.45 -7.04 12.39
CA GLY A 281 -18.00 -6.62 13.67
C GLY A 281 -17.60 -7.54 14.81
N LEU A 282 -18.42 -7.48 15.86
CA LEU A 282 -18.33 -8.34 17.05
C LEU A 282 -19.68 -9.05 17.21
N SER A 283 -19.64 -10.27 17.75
CA SER A 283 -20.86 -10.97 18.17
C SER A 283 -21.57 -10.25 19.32
N ASP A 284 -22.88 -10.45 19.42
CA ASP A 284 -23.69 -9.87 20.49
C ASP A 284 -23.60 -10.70 21.79
N LYS A 285 -23.24 -11.99 21.68
CA LYS A 285 -23.05 -12.92 22.80
C LYS A 285 -21.56 -13.26 23.00
N PRO A 286 -21.13 -13.65 24.22
CA PRO A 286 -19.76 -14.10 24.49
C PRO A 286 -19.47 -15.47 23.87
N CYS A 287 -18.20 -15.86 23.75
CA CYS A 287 -17.78 -17.10 23.06
C CYS A 287 -18.48 -18.37 23.60
N TYR A 288 -18.75 -18.43 24.91
CA TYR A 288 -19.41 -19.58 25.54
C TYR A 288 -20.94 -19.64 25.29
N GLN A 289 -21.56 -18.57 24.79
CA GLN A 289 -22.99 -18.50 24.44
C GLN A 289 -23.23 -18.27 22.94
N GLN A 290 -22.24 -17.80 22.20
CA GLN A 290 -22.35 -17.53 20.78
C GLN A 290 -22.36 -18.85 20.02
N THR A 291 -23.47 -19.15 19.36
CA THR A 291 -23.66 -20.37 18.57
C THR A 291 -23.50 -20.12 17.08
N PHE A 292 -23.25 -21.19 16.32
CA PHE A 292 -23.34 -21.22 14.86
C PHE A 292 -23.70 -22.63 14.36
N SER A 293 -24.31 -22.69 13.17
CA SER A 293 -24.63 -23.96 12.49
C SER A 293 -23.37 -24.64 11.95
N LEU A 294 -23.01 -25.80 12.51
CA LEU A 294 -21.96 -26.67 12.01
C LEU A 294 -22.56 -27.73 11.08
N LYS A 295 -22.07 -27.81 9.84
CA LYS A 295 -22.49 -28.87 8.90
C LYS A 295 -21.95 -30.23 9.36
N ALA A 296 -22.82 -31.22 9.51
CA ALA A 296 -22.50 -32.58 10.01
C ALA A 296 -21.25 -33.23 9.39
N LYS A 297 -20.98 -32.99 8.09
CA LYS A 297 -19.76 -33.48 7.40
C LYS A 297 -18.43 -33.02 8.00
N SER A 298 -18.41 -31.93 8.77
CA SER A 298 -17.20 -31.42 9.46
C SER A 298 -17.07 -31.92 10.89
N ALA A 299 -18.12 -32.55 11.43
CA ALA A 299 -18.21 -33.01 12.81
C ALA A 299 -17.92 -34.52 12.97
N GLY A 300 -17.66 -35.24 11.87
CA GLY A 300 -17.45 -36.70 11.91
C GLY A 300 -18.73 -37.50 12.21
N ILE A 301 -19.90 -36.85 12.25
CA ILE A 301 -21.19 -37.47 12.52
C ILE A 301 -21.87 -37.77 11.18
N ALA A 302 -22.02 -39.06 10.89
CA ALA A 302 -22.60 -39.58 9.66
C ALA A 302 -24.15 -39.56 9.67
N VAL A 303 -24.74 -38.40 9.96
CA VAL A 303 -26.18 -38.18 9.77
C VAL A 303 -26.34 -37.07 8.75
N ASP A 304 -26.83 -37.45 7.57
CA ASP A 304 -26.91 -36.58 6.40
C ASP A 304 -28.02 -35.53 6.63
N GLY A 305 -27.64 -34.25 6.68
CA GLY A 305 -28.58 -33.13 6.60
C GLY A 305 -28.84 -32.32 7.87
N GLU A 306 -28.44 -32.76 9.06
CA GLU A 306 -28.66 -31.97 10.28
C GLU A 306 -27.57 -30.91 10.49
N GLU A 307 -27.99 -29.66 10.67
CA GLU A 307 -27.12 -28.58 11.14
C GLU A 307 -27.04 -28.66 12.67
N LEU A 308 -25.88 -29.02 13.21
CA LEU A 308 -25.67 -29.03 14.65
C LEU A 308 -25.36 -27.61 15.11
N GLU A 309 -26.16 -27.09 16.02
CA GLU A 309 -25.86 -25.83 16.70
C GLU A 309 -24.82 -26.09 17.80
N ILE A 310 -23.66 -25.44 17.70
CA ILE A 310 -22.56 -25.56 18.67
C ILE A 310 -22.06 -24.17 19.07
N THR A 311 -21.63 -24.00 20.32
CA THR A 311 -21.02 -22.75 20.76
C THR A 311 -19.63 -22.58 20.14
N VAL A 312 -19.17 -21.34 20.01
CA VAL A 312 -17.81 -21.05 19.54
C VAL A 312 -16.79 -21.66 20.49
N TYR A 313 -16.99 -21.54 21.81
CA TYR A 313 -16.12 -22.17 22.81
C TYR A 313 -16.01 -23.70 22.61
N ASP A 314 -17.14 -24.41 22.57
CA ASP A 314 -17.16 -25.87 22.42
C ASP A 314 -16.54 -26.31 21.09
N TYR A 315 -16.74 -25.54 20.02
CA TYR A 315 -16.15 -25.85 18.73
C TYR A 315 -14.62 -25.83 18.78
N PHE A 316 -14.03 -24.78 19.36
CA PHE A 316 -12.57 -24.70 19.49
C PHE A 316 -12.01 -25.74 20.47
N ALA A 317 -12.70 -25.98 21.58
CA ALA A 317 -12.29 -26.98 22.56
C ALA A 317 -12.34 -28.40 21.99
N LYS A 318 -13.44 -28.81 21.34
CA LYS A 318 -13.66 -30.19 20.85
C LYS A 318 -13.03 -30.48 19.50
N HIS A 319 -13.04 -29.52 18.56
CA HIS A 319 -12.58 -29.76 17.18
C HIS A 319 -11.16 -29.26 16.90
N HIS A 320 -10.67 -28.27 17.66
CA HIS A 320 -9.31 -27.76 17.50
C HIS A 320 -8.39 -28.12 18.68
N ASN A 321 -8.92 -28.74 19.74
CA ASN A 321 -8.19 -28.97 21.00
C ASN A 321 -7.58 -27.68 21.57
N ILE A 322 -8.30 -26.56 21.42
CA ILE A 322 -7.89 -25.24 21.91
C ILE A 322 -8.86 -24.83 23.01
N GLU A 323 -8.39 -24.86 24.25
CA GLU A 323 -9.11 -24.29 25.39
C GLU A 323 -8.86 -22.79 25.46
N LEU A 324 -9.93 -21.99 25.42
CA LEU A 324 -9.84 -20.53 25.49
C LEU A 324 -9.55 -20.11 26.93
N ARG A 325 -8.40 -19.47 27.18
CA ARG A 325 -7.95 -19.15 28.55
C ARG A 325 -8.68 -17.94 29.11
N SER A 326 -8.80 -16.90 28.30
CA SER A 326 -9.24 -15.58 28.73
C SER A 326 -10.42 -15.06 27.93
N SER A 327 -10.55 -15.42 26.65
CA SER A 327 -11.60 -14.86 25.79
C SER A 327 -12.96 -15.55 25.87
N ALA A 328 -13.11 -16.61 26.66
CA ALA A 328 -14.39 -17.32 26.81
C ALA A 328 -15.56 -16.37 27.16
N PRO A 329 -15.45 -15.46 28.16
CA PRO A 329 -16.50 -14.48 28.46
C PRO A 329 -16.55 -13.24 27.57
N MET A 330 -15.71 -13.17 26.54
CA MET A 330 -15.62 -12.04 25.62
C MET A 330 -16.42 -12.32 24.34
N PRO A 331 -16.90 -11.28 23.63
CA PRO A 331 -17.48 -11.45 22.31
C PRO A 331 -16.45 -11.99 21.30
N CYS A 332 -16.94 -12.62 20.25
CA CYS A 332 -16.16 -13.10 19.11
C CYS A 332 -15.98 -11.99 18.07
N LEU A 333 -14.90 -12.06 17.30
CA LEU A 333 -14.78 -11.31 16.05
C LEU A 333 -15.70 -11.94 14.99
N ASP A 334 -16.57 -11.15 14.37
CA ASP A 334 -17.29 -11.57 13.16
C ASP A 334 -16.47 -11.21 11.93
N VAL A 335 -16.02 -12.23 11.21
CA VAL A 335 -15.22 -12.14 9.99
C VAL A 335 -15.90 -12.78 8.77
N GLY A 336 -17.17 -13.14 8.90
CA GLY A 336 -17.90 -13.83 7.85
C GLY A 336 -18.31 -12.92 6.69
N LYS A 337 -19.25 -13.40 5.87
CA LYS A 337 -20.02 -12.55 4.96
C LYS A 337 -21.27 -12.05 5.72
N PRO A 338 -21.90 -10.92 5.32
CA PRO A 338 -23.10 -10.42 6.00
C PRO A 338 -24.26 -11.42 6.15
N LYS A 339 -24.33 -12.45 5.29
CA LYS A 339 -25.33 -13.54 5.34
C LYS A 339 -24.78 -14.88 5.85
N LYS A 340 -23.51 -14.94 6.22
CA LYS A 340 -22.81 -16.14 6.71
C LYS A 340 -21.66 -15.70 7.62
N SER A 341 -21.99 -15.43 8.88
CA SER A 341 -21.02 -15.03 9.90
C SER A 341 -20.03 -16.16 10.16
N VAL A 342 -18.80 -15.77 10.49
CA VAL A 342 -17.72 -16.67 10.92
C VAL A 342 -17.16 -16.03 12.16
N TYR A 343 -17.25 -16.73 13.29
CA TYR A 343 -16.86 -16.19 14.58
C TYR A 343 -15.49 -16.71 14.99
N LEU A 344 -14.61 -15.80 15.38
CA LEU A 344 -13.28 -16.12 15.88
C LEU A 344 -13.11 -15.58 17.31
N PRO A 345 -12.64 -16.41 18.26
CA PRO A 345 -12.22 -15.93 19.58
C PRO A 345 -11.11 -14.88 19.43
N ILE A 346 -11.22 -13.79 20.20
CA ILE A 346 -10.28 -12.67 20.12
C ILE A 346 -8.85 -13.11 20.49
N GLU A 347 -8.72 -14.04 21.44
CA GLU A 347 -7.45 -14.61 21.89
C GLU A 347 -6.65 -15.31 20.77
N LEU A 348 -7.33 -15.77 19.71
CA LEU A 348 -6.70 -16.50 18.61
C LEU A 348 -6.41 -15.62 17.39
N CYS A 349 -6.45 -14.29 17.56
CA CYS A 349 -6.40 -13.33 16.47
C CYS A 349 -5.32 -12.26 16.71
N SER A 350 -4.56 -11.98 15.65
CA SER A 350 -3.55 -10.92 15.63
C SER A 350 -3.83 -9.91 14.51
N VAL A 351 -3.78 -8.62 14.81
CA VAL A 351 -3.87 -7.52 13.85
C VAL A 351 -2.69 -7.58 12.88
N LEU A 352 -2.98 -7.59 11.58
CA LEU A 352 -1.95 -7.58 10.54
C LEU A 352 -1.24 -6.22 10.50
N PRO A 353 0.06 -6.20 10.13
CA PRO A 353 0.80 -4.94 10.02
C PRO A 353 0.44 -4.19 8.73
N ALA A 354 1.07 -3.04 8.51
CA ALA A 354 0.89 -2.20 7.32
C ALA A 354 -0.57 -1.71 7.08
N GLN A 355 -1.36 -1.54 8.14
CA GLN A 355 -2.72 -1.01 8.06
C GLN A 355 -2.78 0.43 8.53
N ARG A 356 -3.23 1.36 7.69
CA ARG A 356 -3.23 2.80 8.02
C ARG A 356 -4.11 3.13 9.23
N TYR A 357 -3.52 3.84 10.19
CA TYR A 357 -4.27 4.48 11.27
C TYR A 357 -4.84 5.81 10.74
N LYS A 358 -6.16 5.91 10.65
CA LYS A 358 -6.86 7.07 10.05
C LYS A 358 -7.48 8.02 11.07
N ARG A 359 -7.42 7.69 12.36
CA ARG A 359 -8.02 8.50 13.42
C ARG A 359 -7.11 9.68 13.75
N PRO A 360 -7.68 10.81 14.22
CA PRO A 360 -6.87 11.91 14.71
C PRO A 360 -6.00 11.44 15.89
N LEU A 361 -4.74 11.87 15.89
CA LEU A 361 -3.83 11.64 17.01
C LEU A 361 -4.20 12.55 18.19
N SER A 362 -4.11 12.00 19.41
CA SER A 362 -4.19 12.76 20.66
C SER A 362 -2.97 13.68 20.82
N THR A 363 -3.04 14.64 21.75
CA THR A 363 -1.91 15.54 22.05
C THR A 363 -0.66 14.77 22.46
N LEU A 364 -0.82 13.74 23.32
CA LEU A 364 0.29 12.87 23.76
C LEU A 364 0.91 12.09 22.59
N GLN A 365 0.08 11.53 21.71
CA GLN A 365 0.54 10.83 20.51
C GLN A 365 1.30 11.76 19.56
N ARG A 366 0.84 13.01 19.38
CA ARG A 366 1.53 14.00 18.55
C ARG A 366 2.88 14.40 19.13
N GLN A 367 2.94 14.60 20.45
CA GLN A 367 4.19 14.91 21.14
C GLN A 367 5.20 13.76 20.99
N ALA A 368 4.76 12.52 21.26
CA ALA A 368 5.59 11.33 21.09
C ALA A 368 6.06 11.17 19.64
N LEU A 369 5.19 11.43 18.66
CA LEU A 369 5.56 11.38 17.24
C LEU A 369 6.63 12.43 16.89
N VAL A 370 6.45 13.67 17.32
CA VAL A 370 7.42 14.75 17.08
C VAL A 370 8.75 14.38 17.69
N GLU A 371 8.77 14.02 18.98
CA GLU A 371 9.97 13.67 19.72
C GLU A 371 10.74 12.52 19.07
N LYS A 372 10.04 11.42 18.74
CA LYS A 372 10.66 10.22 18.17
C LYS A 372 11.00 10.33 16.67
N SER A 373 10.45 11.31 15.95
CA SER A 373 10.78 11.58 14.54
C SER A 373 11.89 12.62 14.35
N ARG A 374 12.42 13.21 15.44
CA ARG A 374 13.53 14.17 15.36
C ARG A 374 14.74 13.48 14.77
N GLN A 375 15.30 14.09 13.73
CA GLN A 375 16.48 13.59 13.06
C GLN A 375 17.39 14.74 12.67
N ARG A 376 18.69 14.57 12.91
CA ARG A 376 19.67 15.60 12.53
C ARG A 376 19.94 15.54 11.01
N PRO A 377 20.28 16.68 10.36
CA PRO A 377 20.53 16.70 8.92
C PRO A 377 21.57 15.66 8.43
N PRO A 378 22.73 15.45 9.08
CA PRO A 378 23.71 14.45 8.63
C PRO A 378 23.16 13.02 8.63
N GLU A 379 22.42 12.65 9.68
CA GLU A 379 21.75 11.34 9.76
C GLU A 379 20.71 11.19 8.64
N ARG A 380 19.96 12.25 8.34
CA ARG A 380 18.95 12.24 7.27
C ARG A 380 19.61 12.05 5.90
N VAL A 381 20.72 12.76 5.65
CA VAL A 381 21.55 12.63 4.45
C VAL A 381 22.07 11.20 4.30
N GLN A 382 22.52 10.56 5.38
CA GLN A 382 22.97 9.17 5.32
C GLN A 382 21.83 8.23 4.95
N ILE A 383 20.66 8.34 5.59
CA ILE A 383 19.51 7.48 5.29
C ILE A 383 19.07 7.58 3.83
N ILE A 384 18.95 8.80 3.27
CA ILE A 384 18.52 8.97 1.88
C ILE A 384 19.58 8.47 0.89
N THR A 385 20.86 8.61 1.23
CA THR A 385 21.97 8.13 0.38
C THR A 385 22.02 6.61 0.36
N ASP A 386 21.89 5.98 1.52
CA ASP A 386 21.85 4.52 1.64
C ASP A 386 20.59 3.95 0.98
N ALA A 387 19.46 4.64 1.07
CA ALA A 387 18.22 4.26 0.38
C ALA A 387 18.40 4.19 -1.15
N VAL A 388 19.04 5.19 -1.78
CA VAL A 388 19.32 5.17 -3.23
C VAL A 388 20.19 3.98 -3.62
N ARG A 389 21.22 3.68 -2.82
CA ARG A 389 22.11 2.54 -3.06
C ARG A 389 21.39 1.21 -2.94
N ASN A 390 20.55 1.05 -1.92
CA ASN A 390 19.85 -0.20 -1.61
C ASN A 390 18.65 -0.48 -2.53
N CYS A 391 18.08 0.56 -3.16
CA CYS A 391 16.98 0.39 -4.11
C CYS A 391 17.41 -0.17 -5.48
N CYS A 392 18.71 -0.24 -5.77
CA CYS A 392 19.28 -0.79 -7.01
C CYS A 392 18.54 -0.34 -8.28
N TYR A 393 18.23 0.96 -8.40
CA TYR A 393 17.51 1.49 -9.57
C TYR A 393 18.21 1.17 -10.91
N ASP A 394 19.53 1.04 -10.88
CA ASP A 394 20.36 0.69 -12.05
C ASP A 394 20.12 -0.75 -12.56
N GLU A 395 19.46 -1.61 -11.78
CA GLU A 395 19.12 -3.00 -12.14
C GLU A 395 17.67 -3.14 -12.61
N ASP A 396 16.86 -2.08 -12.54
CA ASP A 396 15.47 -2.16 -12.95
C ASP A 396 15.36 -2.38 -14.48
N PRO A 397 14.66 -3.42 -14.96
CA PRO A 397 14.58 -3.73 -16.38
C PRO A 397 14.04 -2.58 -17.24
N ILE A 398 13.14 -1.76 -16.71
CA ILE A 398 12.54 -0.65 -17.46
C ILE A 398 13.47 0.56 -17.46
N LEU A 399 14.07 0.91 -16.33
CA LEU A 399 15.07 1.98 -16.29
C LEU A 399 16.28 1.66 -17.18
N VAL A 400 16.77 0.41 -17.15
CA VAL A 400 17.82 -0.09 -18.03
C VAL A 400 17.38 -0.07 -19.49
N ALA A 401 16.17 -0.55 -19.80
CA ALA A 401 15.64 -0.48 -21.17
C ALA A 401 15.54 0.97 -21.64
N CYS A 402 15.21 1.93 -20.79
CA CYS A 402 15.14 3.35 -21.13
C CYS A 402 16.50 4.07 -21.06
N ASP A 403 17.59 3.37 -20.72
CA ASP A 403 18.92 3.94 -20.52
C ASP A 403 18.89 5.15 -19.55
N VAL A 404 18.11 4.99 -18.48
CA VAL A 404 17.96 5.91 -17.36
C VAL A 404 18.98 5.52 -16.30
N SER A 405 19.83 6.46 -15.90
CA SER A 405 20.79 6.26 -14.81
C SER A 405 20.61 7.33 -13.74
N ILE A 406 20.76 6.93 -12.48
CA ILE A 406 20.54 7.81 -11.32
C ILE A 406 21.86 7.96 -10.57
N GLU A 407 22.29 9.21 -10.38
CA GLU A 407 23.49 9.48 -9.59
C GLU A 407 23.27 9.10 -8.12
N LYS A 408 24.33 8.61 -7.47
CA LYS A 408 24.27 8.10 -6.08
C LYS A 408 24.71 9.12 -5.03
N HIS A 409 24.97 10.35 -5.46
CA HIS A 409 25.34 11.47 -4.60
C HIS A 409 24.28 12.56 -4.66
N LEU A 410 24.17 13.31 -3.57
CA LEU A 410 23.25 14.44 -3.48
C LEU A 410 23.66 15.54 -4.45
N ALA A 411 22.69 16.15 -5.12
CA ALA A 411 22.92 17.27 -6.01
C ALA A 411 23.43 18.48 -5.24
N GLN A 412 24.59 18.99 -5.65
CA GLN A 412 25.16 20.24 -5.15
C GLN A 412 24.41 21.42 -5.76
N VAL A 413 24.09 22.41 -4.93
CA VAL A 413 23.39 23.62 -5.35
C VAL A 413 23.99 24.85 -4.68
N ASP A 414 24.08 25.94 -5.43
CA ASP A 414 24.56 27.23 -4.91
C ASP A 414 23.42 28.00 -4.23
N GLY A 415 23.55 28.19 -2.93
CA GLY A 415 22.63 28.96 -2.10
C GLY A 415 23.12 30.40 -1.85
N ARG A 416 22.21 31.22 -1.31
CA ARG A 416 22.52 32.58 -0.86
C ARG A 416 21.88 32.89 0.49
N VAL A 417 22.68 33.39 1.43
CA VAL A 417 22.19 33.85 2.75
C VAL A 417 21.90 35.34 2.65
N LEU A 418 20.62 35.71 2.74
CA LEU A 418 20.17 37.09 2.74
C LEU A 418 20.36 37.72 4.13
N ASN A 419 20.59 39.03 4.15
CA ASN A 419 20.65 39.78 5.39
C ASN A 419 19.25 39.85 6.03
N ALA A 420 19.17 39.61 7.33
CA ALA A 420 17.92 39.77 8.07
C ALA A 420 17.47 41.25 8.03
N PRO A 421 16.15 41.52 7.90
CA PRO A 421 15.64 42.88 8.03
C PRO A 421 15.85 43.40 9.45
N LYS A 422 15.97 44.73 9.59
CA LYS A 422 16.02 45.36 10.91
C LYS A 422 14.62 45.36 11.53
N VAL A 423 14.50 44.85 12.75
CA VAL A 423 13.25 44.92 13.53
C VAL A 423 13.31 46.19 14.37
N LEU A 424 12.43 47.15 14.08
CA LEU A 424 12.27 48.35 14.88
C LEU A 424 11.29 48.05 16.02
N THR A 425 11.75 48.20 17.26
CA THR A 425 10.89 48.12 18.45
C THR A 425 10.52 49.54 18.86
N ILE A 426 9.22 49.85 18.85
CA ILE A 426 8.71 51.11 19.40
C ILE A 426 8.37 50.82 20.85
N PHE A 427 9.18 51.33 21.79
CA PHE A 427 8.82 51.33 23.21
C PHE A 427 7.83 52.47 23.42
N SER A 428 6.58 52.13 23.74
CA SER A 428 5.50 53.05 24.11
C SER A 428 5.54 53.38 25.60
#